data_AF-A0AAW2JTE8-F1
#
_entry.id   AF-A0AAW2JTE8-F1
#
_cell.length_a   1.000
_cell.length_b   1.000
_cell.length_c   1.000
_cell.angle_alpha   90.00
_cell.angle_beta   90.00
_cell.angle_gamma   90.00
#
_symmetry.space_group_name_H-M   'P 1'
#
loop_
_entity.id
_entity.type
_entity.pdbx_description
1 polymer ?
#
loop_
_entity_poly.entity_id
_entity_poly.type
_entity_poly.pdbx_seq_one_letter_code
_entity_poly.pdbx_strand_id
1 'polypeptide(L)'
;MVVRSLDVKKDPFRPRESDEELLGPEVPYLSAIGALMYLANHTRPDITFVVNLLARYSSAPTRRHWNGIKHILRYLRGTMDMGLFYSKVSNCDLVGYADAGYLSDPHNGISQTGYLFLCGGTAISW
;
A
#
# COMPACT_ATOMS: atom_id res chain seq x y z
N MET A 1 9.14 7.33 3.80
CA MET A 1 9.95 6.50 2.88
C MET A 1 9.94 5.07 3.40
N VAL A 2 9.21 4.16 2.74
CA VAL A 2 9.20 2.72 3.09
C VAL A 2 10.32 2.07 2.31
N VAL A 3 11.36 1.63 3.01
CA VAL A 3 12.50 0.95 2.42
C VAL A 3 12.11 -0.51 2.20
N ARG A 4 11.94 -0.92 0.94
CA ARG A 4 11.89 -2.35 0.60
C ARG A 4 13.18 -3.01 1.08
N SER A 5 13.10 -4.30 1.44
CA SER A 5 14.27 -5.08 1.85
C SER A 5 15.38 -4.97 0.79
N LEU A 6 16.59 -4.60 1.21
CA LEU A 6 17.79 -4.67 0.35
C LEU A 6 18.16 -6.13 0.05
N ASP A 7 17.77 -7.06 0.92
CA ASP A 7 17.86 -8.49 0.67
C ASP A 7 16.68 -8.90 -0.23
N VAL A 8 16.94 -8.94 -1.53
CA VAL A 8 15.99 -9.24 -2.61
C VAL A 8 15.25 -10.56 -2.38
N LYS A 9 15.93 -11.57 -1.80
CA LYS A 9 15.34 -12.89 -1.55
C LYS A 9 14.32 -12.86 -0.41
N LYS A 10 14.44 -11.90 0.51
CA LYS A 10 13.53 -11.72 1.64
C LYS A 10 12.44 -10.67 1.39
N ASP A 11 12.41 -10.07 0.20
CA ASP A 11 11.36 -9.10 -0.13
C ASP A 11 9.98 -9.79 -0.16
N PRO A 12 9.06 -9.46 0.76
CA PRO A 12 7.72 -10.05 0.75
C PRO A 12 6.92 -9.67 -0.51
N PHE A 13 7.36 -8.66 -1.25
CA PHE A 13 6.73 -8.14 -2.47
C PHE A 13 7.46 -8.53 -3.76
N ARG A 14 8.39 -9.47 -3.67
CA ARG A 14 9.09 -10.04 -4.84
C ARG A 14 8.10 -10.53 -5.91
N PRO A 15 8.51 -10.54 -7.20
CA PRO A 15 7.75 -11.14 -8.28
C PRO A 15 7.29 -12.54 -7.95
N ARG A 16 6.18 -12.93 -8.57
CA ARG A 16 5.67 -14.30 -8.47
C ARG A 16 6.68 -15.26 -9.11
N GLU A 17 7.06 -16.31 -8.38
CA GLU A 17 7.86 -17.41 -8.94
C GLU A 17 6.98 -18.43 -9.67
N SER A 18 7.58 -19.22 -10.57
CA SER A 18 6.85 -20.19 -11.40
C SER A 18 6.29 -21.38 -10.61
N ASP A 19 6.87 -21.69 -9.46
CA ASP A 19 6.48 -22.76 -8.54
C ASP A 19 5.39 -22.33 -7.54
N GLU A 20 5.05 -21.04 -7.47
CA GLU A 20 3.99 -20.57 -6.58
C GLU A 20 2.59 -20.96 -7.11
N GLU A 21 1.84 -21.70 -6.28
CA GLU A 21 0.45 -22.07 -6.56
C GLU A 21 -0.45 -20.83 -6.66
N LEU A 22 -1.23 -20.77 -7.74
CA LEU A 22 -2.23 -19.72 -7.96
C LEU A 22 -3.46 -19.98 -7.11
N LEU A 23 -4.02 -18.92 -6.56
CA LEU A 23 -5.30 -18.99 -5.89
C LEU A 23 -6.41 -19.00 -6.94
N GLY A 24 -7.38 -19.87 -6.75
CA GLY A 24 -8.56 -19.91 -7.59
C GLY A 24 -9.57 -18.82 -7.21
N PRO A 25 -10.70 -18.78 -7.95
CA PRO A 25 -11.76 -17.78 -7.77
C PRO A 25 -12.47 -17.87 -6.42
N GLU A 26 -12.30 -18.97 -5.68
CA GLU A 26 -12.82 -19.16 -4.31
C GLU A 26 -12.20 -18.18 -3.30
N VAL A 27 -11.01 -17.65 -3.58
CA VAL A 27 -10.40 -16.63 -2.74
C VAL A 27 -10.79 -15.24 -3.25
N PRO A 28 -11.45 -14.40 -2.44
CA PRO A 28 -11.96 -13.09 -2.87
C PRO A 28 -10.84 -12.03 -2.90
N TYR A 29 -9.76 -12.28 -3.64
CA TYR A 29 -8.57 -11.42 -3.68
C TYR A 29 -8.89 -10.02 -4.23
N LEU A 30 -9.53 -9.95 -5.40
CA LEU A 30 -9.92 -8.69 -6.04
C LEU A 30 -10.86 -7.86 -5.17
N SER A 31 -11.84 -8.51 -4.55
CA SER A 31 -12.78 -7.85 -3.63
C SER A 31 -12.06 -7.26 -2.42
N ALA A 32 -11.13 -8.02 -1.82
CA ALA A 32 -10.32 -7.54 -0.72
C ALA A 32 -9.41 -6.37 -1.11
N ILE A 33 -8.74 -6.45 -2.28
CA ILE A 33 -7.95 -5.32 -2.81
C ILE A 33 -8.82 -4.09 -3.01
N GLY A 34 -10.00 -4.21 -3.62
CA GLY A 34 -10.91 -3.09 -3.82
C GLY A 34 -11.31 -2.40 -2.51
N ALA A 35 -11.68 -3.19 -1.50
CA ALA A 35 -12.00 -2.67 -0.18
C ALA A 35 -10.81 -1.97 0.50
N LEU A 36 -9.62 -2.57 0.41
CA LEU A 36 -8.39 -1.98 0.96
C LEU A 36 -7.96 -0.72 0.22
N MET A 37 -8.17 -0.66 -1.10
CA MET A 37 -7.82 0.49 -1.93
C MET A 37 -8.73 1.69 -1.62
N TYR A 38 -10.00 1.43 -1.29
CA TYR A 38 -10.89 2.46 -0.75
C TYR A 38 -10.33 3.06 0.55
N LEU A 39 -9.94 2.22 1.51
CA LEU A 39 -9.34 2.69 2.77
C LEU A 39 -8.04 3.45 2.53
N ALA A 40 -7.14 2.88 1.71
CA ALA A 40 -5.84 3.44 1.36
C ALA A 40 -5.94 4.86 0.78
N ASN A 41 -6.93 5.11 -0.07
CA ASN A 41 -7.06 6.39 -0.78
C ASN A 41 -7.82 7.46 0.01
N HIS A 42 -8.61 7.09 1.03
CA HIS A 42 -9.53 8.03 1.69
C HIS A 42 -9.25 8.24 3.18
N THR A 43 -8.76 7.21 3.88
CA THR A 43 -8.70 7.24 5.36
C THR A 43 -7.40 6.73 5.94
N ARG A 44 -6.64 5.92 5.20
CA ARG A 44 -5.47 5.17 5.68
C ARG A 44 -4.26 5.31 4.75
N PRO A 45 -3.62 6.49 4.66
CA PRO A 45 -2.42 6.70 3.85
C PRO A 45 -1.27 5.75 4.19
N ASP A 46 -1.22 5.28 5.44
CA ASP A 46 -0.23 4.37 5.98
C ASP A 46 -0.20 3.00 5.30
N ILE A 47 -1.32 2.54 4.71
CA ILE A 47 -1.38 1.25 4.00
C ILE A 47 -1.24 1.38 2.47
N THR A 48 -1.22 2.61 1.92
CA THR A 48 -1.25 2.86 0.47
C THR A 48 -0.16 2.12 -0.28
N PHE A 49 1.06 2.16 0.25
CA PHE A 49 2.19 1.49 -0.38
C PHE A 49 1.97 -0.02 -0.52
N VAL A 50 1.61 -0.70 0.57
CA VAL A 50 1.47 -2.15 0.57
C VAL A 50 0.26 -2.62 -0.26
N VAL A 51 -0.85 -1.86 -0.22
CA VAL A 51 -2.04 -2.15 -1.04
C VAL A 51 -1.72 -2.04 -2.52
N ASN A 52 -1.05 -0.95 -2.94
CA ASN A 52 -0.66 -0.76 -4.34
C ASN A 52 0.29 -1.86 -4.85
N LEU A 53 1.18 -2.37 -4.00
CA LEU A 53 2.05 -3.49 -4.38
C LEU A 53 1.29 -4.81 -4.56
N LEU A 54 0.37 -5.13 -3.63
CA LEU A 54 -0.44 -6.34 -3.74
C LEU A 54 -1.44 -6.27 -4.91
N ALA A 55 -1.94 -5.08 -5.23
CA ALA A 55 -2.85 -4.88 -6.36
C ALA A 55 -2.22 -5.27 -7.72
N ARG A 56 -0.88 -5.22 -7.85
CA ARG A 56 -0.18 -5.65 -9.09
C ARG A 56 -0.37 -7.13 -9.42
N TYR A 57 -0.68 -7.96 -8.42
CA TYR A 57 -0.85 -9.40 -8.57
C TYR A 57 -2.33 -9.82 -8.70
N SER A 58 -3.23 -8.88 -8.94
CA SER A 58 -4.67 -9.10 -9.01
C SER A 58 -5.12 -10.11 -10.07
N SER A 59 -4.36 -10.28 -11.15
CA SER A 59 -4.68 -11.22 -12.23
C SER A 59 -4.29 -12.66 -11.92
N ALA A 60 -3.28 -12.87 -11.08
CA ALA A 60 -2.77 -14.19 -10.73
C ALA A 60 -2.20 -14.21 -9.30
N PRO A 61 -3.08 -14.04 -8.29
CA PRO A 61 -2.66 -14.01 -6.90
C PRO A 61 -2.17 -15.39 -6.44
N THR A 62 -1.32 -15.40 -5.42
CA THR A 62 -0.78 -16.63 -4.81
C THR A 62 -1.05 -16.61 -3.32
N ARG A 63 -0.85 -17.75 -2.66
CA ARG A 63 -1.03 -17.86 -1.20
C ARG A 63 -0.18 -16.84 -0.42
N ARG A 64 1.01 -16.48 -0.94
CA ARG A 64 1.86 -15.43 -0.37
C ARG A 64 1.18 -14.07 -0.42
N HIS A 65 0.65 -13.68 -1.59
CA HIS A 65 -0.08 -12.41 -1.76
C HIS A 65 -1.30 -12.34 -0.83
N TRP A 66 -2.05 -13.44 -0.71
CA TRP A 66 -3.20 -13.52 0.20
C TRP A 66 -2.82 -13.39 1.67
N ASN A 67 -1.68 -13.96 2.08
CA ASN A 67 -1.16 -13.76 3.43
C ASN A 67 -0.78 -12.29 3.69
N GLY A 68 -0.30 -11.57 2.67
CA GLY A 68 -0.10 -10.11 2.70
C GLY A 68 -1.40 -9.35 2.97
N ILE A 69 -2.48 -9.67 2.25
CA ILE A 69 -3.81 -9.09 2.49
C ILE A 69 -4.27 -9.34 3.92
N LYS A 70 -4.17 -10.59 4.41
CA LYS A 70 -4.54 -10.91 5.81
C LYS A 70 -3.70 -10.14 6.81
N HIS A 71 -2.43 -9.86 6.51
CA HIS A 71 -1.58 -9.05 7.38
C HIS A 71 -2.09 -7.62 7.47
N ILE A 72 -2.47 -7.00 6.35
CA ILE A 72 -3.10 -5.67 6.34
C ILE A 72 -4.40 -5.69 7.15
N LEU A 73 -5.26 -6.70 6.98
CA LEU A 73 -6.51 -6.80 7.73
C LEU A 73 -6.29 -6.92 9.24
N ARG A 74 -5.26 -7.68 9.68
CA ARG A 74 -4.88 -7.76 11.10
C ARG A 74 -4.35 -6.43 11.62
N TYR A 75 -3.52 -5.75 10.82
CA TYR A 75 -3.01 -4.42 11.17
C TYR A 75 -4.15 -3.42 11.32
N LEU A 76 -5.08 -3.35 10.36
CA LEU A 76 -6.27 -2.50 10.42
C LEU A 76 -7.13 -2.79 11.65
N ARG A 77 -7.30 -4.08 12.01
CA ARG A 77 -8.02 -4.48 13.22
C ARG A 77 -7.32 -3.99 14.50
N GLY A 78 -5.99 -3.95 14.51
CA GLY A 78 -5.22 -3.44 15.65
C GLY A 78 -5.20 -1.92 15.76
N THR A 79 -5.58 -1.21 14.70
CA THR A 79 -5.53 0.26 14.63
C THR A 79 -6.88 0.84 14.16
N MET A 80 -8.00 0.26 14.58
CA MET A 80 -9.35 0.66 14.12
C MET A 80 -9.72 2.08 14.57
N ASP A 81 -9.10 2.54 15.65
CA ASP A 81 -9.25 3.86 16.26
C ASP A 81 -8.35 4.94 15.64
N MET A 82 -7.44 4.55 14.74
CA MET A 82 -6.57 5.49 14.02
C MET A 82 -7.22 5.95 12.71
N GLY A 83 -7.09 7.24 12.43
CA GLY A 83 -7.56 7.85 11.18
C GLY A 83 -7.06 9.28 11.02
N LEU A 84 -7.46 9.92 9.92
CA LEU A 84 -7.15 11.31 9.65
C LEU A 84 -7.98 12.23 10.57
N PHE A 85 -7.29 13.10 11.30
CA PHE A 85 -7.93 14.08 12.18
C PHE A 85 -7.80 15.47 11.58
N TYR A 86 -8.94 16.09 11.24
CA TYR A 86 -8.98 17.46 10.73
C TYR A 86 -9.40 18.40 11.86
N SER A 87 -8.45 19.14 12.39
CA SER A 87 -8.73 20.17 13.39
C SER A 87 -9.28 21.42 12.73
N LYS A 88 -10.17 22.14 13.44
CA LYS A 88 -10.65 23.46 13.06
C LYS A 88 -9.55 24.50 13.37
N VAL A 89 -8.44 24.46 12.65
CA VAL A 89 -7.36 25.44 12.78
C VAL A 89 -7.63 26.62 11.86
N SER A 90 -7.33 27.84 12.31
CA SER A 90 -7.56 29.08 11.57
C SER A 90 -6.64 29.29 10.37
N ASN A 91 -5.48 28.62 10.32
CA ASN A 91 -4.54 28.66 9.20
C ASN A 91 -4.65 27.39 8.36
N CYS A 92 -5.31 27.49 7.22
CA CYS A 92 -5.38 26.44 6.19
C CYS A 92 -4.20 26.57 5.23
N ASP A 93 -2.99 26.27 5.70
CA ASP A 93 -1.83 26.20 4.81
C ASP A 93 -1.86 24.88 4.04
N LEU A 94 -1.76 24.98 2.71
CA LEU A 94 -1.63 23.84 1.80
C LEU A 94 -0.14 23.57 1.58
N VAL A 95 0.32 22.38 1.97
CA VAL A 95 1.72 21.97 1.83
C VAL A 95 1.79 20.70 0.98
N GLY A 96 2.61 20.72 -0.06
CA GLY A 96 2.83 19.59 -0.96
C GLY A 96 4.25 19.07 -0.87
N TYR A 97 4.39 17.75 -0.81
CA TYR A 97 5.65 17.03 -0.94
C TYR A 97 5.57 16.12 -2.17
N ALA A 98 6.69 15.98 -2.87
CA ALA A 98 6.85 15.03 -3.96
C ALA A 98 8.23 14.39 -3.85
N ASP A 99 8.30 13.09 -4.14
CA ASP A 99 9.52 12.32 -4.12
C ASP A 99 9.52 11.27 -5.24
N ALA A 100 10.69 10.91 -5.72
CA ALA A 100 10.87 9.89 -6.74
C ALA A 100 12.11 9.04 -6.43
N GLY A 101 11.91 7.72 -6.35
CA GLY A 101 12.98 6.74 -6.16
C GLY A 101 13.35 6.07 -7.47
N TYR A 102 14.57 6.31 -7.95
CA TYR A 102 15.16 5.61 -9.09
C TYR A 102 15.44 4.13 -8.75
N LEU A 103 15.06 3.21 -9.64
CA LEU A 103 15.23 1.76 -9.47
C LEU A 103 14.73 1.24 -8.10
N SER A 104 13.67 1.83 -7.58
CA SER A 104 13.14 1.52 -6.25
C SER A 104 12.46 0.15 -6.15
N ASP A 105 12.10 -0.46 -7.28
CA ASP A 105 11.80 -1.90 -7.35
C ASP A 105 13.09 -2.71 -7.60
N PRO A 106 13.61 -3.44 -6.60
CA PRO A 106 14.87 -4.15 -6.72
C PRO A 106 14.83 -5.34 -7.70
N HIS A 107 13.64 -5.75 -8.15
CA HIS A 107 13.50 -6.91 -9.05
C HIS A 107 13.41 -6.51 -10.51
N ASN A 108 12.65 -5.47 -10.82
CA ASN A 108 12.38 -5.05 -12.20
C ASN A 108 13.06 -3.71 -12.57
N GLY A 109 13.69 -3.03 -11.61
CA GLY A 109 14.27 -1.70 -11.82
C GLY A 109 13.22 -0.64 -12.11
N ILE A 110 11.97 -0.84 -11.69
CA ILE A 110 10.90 0.14 -11.91
C ILE A 110 11.03 1.26 -10.88
N SER A 111 11.14 2.50 -11.37
CA SER A 111 11.10 3.69 -10.53
C SER A 111 9.69 3.92 -9.95
N GLN A 112 9.63 4.50 -8.77
CA GLN A 112 8.40 4.81 -8.06
C GLN A 112 8.38 6.29 -7.71
N THR A 113 7.22 6.91 -7.85
CA THR A 113 6.97 8.29 -7.44
C THR A 113 5.92 8.29 -6.34
N GLY A 114 5.98 9.29 -5.48
CA GLY A 114 4.99 9.52 -4.44
C GLY A 114 4.81 11.00 -4.20
N TYR A 115 3.63 11.38 -3.74
CA TYR A 115 3.35 12.73 -3.31
C TYR A 115 2.57 12.71 -1.99
N LEU A 116 2.49 13.85 -1.32
CA LEU A 116 1.68 14.03 -0.13
C LEU A 116 1.26 15.50 -0.05
N PHE A 117 -0.05 15.74 -0.11
CA PHE A 117 -0.64 17.05 0.12
C PHE A 117 -1.30 17.08 1.49
N LEU A 118 -0.88 18.04 2.30
CA LEU A 118 -1.40 18.32 3.62
C LEU A 118 -2.20 19.62 3.61
N CYS A 119 -3.33 19.66 4.30
CA CYS A 119 -4.06 20.89 4.62
C CYS A 119 -4.21 20.98 6.14
N GLY A 120 -3.73 22.08 6.73
CA GLY A 120 -3.79 22.28 8.18
C GLY A 120 -3.04 21.19 8.97
N GLY A 121 -2.00 20.61 8.37
CA GLY A 121 -1.20 19.52 8.95
C GLY A 121 -1.73 18.11 8.70
N THR A 122 -2.90 17.94 8.07
CA THR A 122 -3.52 16.63 7.83
C THR A 122 -3.56 16.28 6.35
N ALA A 123 -3.28 15.03 6.01
CA ALA A 123 -3.23 14.56 4.63
C ALA A 123 -4.60 14.61 3.95
N ILE A 124 -4.67 15.25 2.77
CA ILE A 124 -5.88 15.34 1.93
C ILE A 124 -5.74 14.58 0.60
N SER A 125 -4.51 14.32 0.17
CA SER A 125 -4.19 13.55 -1.04
C SER A 125 -2.76 13.00 -0.95
N TRP A 126 -2.52 11.78 -1.42
CA TRP A 126 -1.22 11.10 -1.40
C TRP A 126 -1.14 10.00 -2.47
#